data_AF-A0A2E3XW27-F1
#
_entry.id   AF-A0A2E3XW27-F1
#
_cell.length_a   1.000
_cell.length_b   1.000
_cell.length_c   1.000
_cell.angle_alpha   90.00
_cell.angle_beta   90.00
_cell.angle_gamma   90.00
#
_symmetry.space_group_name_H-M   'P 1'
#
loop_
_entity.id
_entity.type
_entity.pdbx_description
1 polymer ?
#
loop_
_entity_poly.entity_id
_entity_poly.type
_entity_poly.pdbx_seq_one_letter_code
_entity_poly.pdbx_strand_id
1 'polypeptide(L)' 'MNFINKNNWFYRLQQLVILVLHLILLKWMHYALTETGQQTTGIVLAHFAGMSVYGALLIRGCAAWAKYHYEKDIPST' A
#
# COMPACT_ATOMS: atom_id res chain seq x y z
N MET A 1 -29.97 -12.74 -11.11
CA MET A 1 -28.95 -11.72 -10.78
C MET A 1 -28.96 -11.43 -9.29
N ASN A 2 -27.92 -11.84 -8.55
CA ASN A 2 -27.71 -11.46 -7.15
C ASN A 2 -26.46 -10.57 -7.09
N PHE A 3 -26.65 -9.24 -6.99
CA PHE A 3 -25.61 -8.25 -7.30
C PHE A 3 -24.66 -7.93 -6.12
N ILE A 4 -24.77 -8.67 -5.01
CA ILE A 4 -23.91 -8.49 -3.83
C ILE A 4 -23.51 -9.87 -3.31
N ASN A 5 -22.50 -10.46 -3.93
CA ASN A 5 -21.81 -11.61 -3.37
C ASN A 5 -20.78 -11.10 -2.35
N LYS A 6 -20.93 -11.49 -1.08
CA LYS A 6 -20.10 -11.12 0.08
C LYS A 6 -18.60 -11.38 -0.15
N ASN A 7 -18.26 -12.26 -1.10
CA ASN A 7 -16.88 -12.58 -1.50
C ASN A 7 -16.12 -11.42 -2.16
N ASN A 8 -16.81 -10.49 -2.86
CA ASN A 8 -16.14 -9.42 -3.62
C ASN A 8 -15.91 -8.12 -2.83
N TRP A 9 -16.43 -8.03 -1.60
CA TRP A 9 -16.26 -6.84 -0.76
C TRP A 9 -14.80 -6.68 -0.32
N PHE A 10 -14.13 -7.78 0.02
CA PHE A 10 -12.72 -7.77 0.44
C PHE A 10 -11.80 -7.23 -0.66
N TYR A 11 -12.01 -7.60 -1.92
CA TYR A 11 -11.23 -7.08 -3.06
C TYR A 11 -11.40 -5.56 -3.23
N ARG A 12 -12.63 -5.04 -3.11
CA ARG A 12 -12.89 -3.59 -3.22
C ARG A 12 -12.30 -2.82 -2.04
N LEU A 13 -12.38 -3.38 -0.83
CA LEU A 13 -11.83 -2.79 0.38
C LEU A 13 -10.29 -2.79 0.34
N GLN A 14 -9.68 -3.86 -0.19
CA GLN A 14 -8.24 -3.95 -0.40
C GLN A 14 -7.74 -2.92 -1.40
N GLN A 15 -8.44 -2.73 -2.53
CA GLN A 15 -8.11 -1.67 -3.49
C GLN A 15 -8.22 -0.28 -2.86
N LEU A 16 -9.22 -0.06 -1.99
CA LEU A 16 -9.37 1.17 -1.22
C LEU A 16 -8.23 1.38 -0.23
N VAL A 17 -7.81 0.34 0.50
CA VAL A 17 -6.70 0.40 1.45
C VAL A 17 -5.38 0.72 0.74
N ILE A 18 -5.09 0.05 -0.38
CA ILE A 18 -3.88 0.31 -1.18
C ILE A 18 -3.87 1.74 -1.69
N LEU A 19 -5.03 2.23 -2.16
CA LEU A 19 -5.20 3.59 -2.65
C LEU A 19 -4.98 4.63 -1.53
N VAL A 20 -5.54 4.39 -0.34
CA VAL A 20 -5.34 5.26 0.83
C VAL A 20 -3.86 5.28 1.25
N LEU A 21 -3.20 4.12 1.32
CA LEU A 21 -1.76 4.06 1.63
C LEU A 21 -0.91 4.80 0.57
N HIS A 22 -1.28 4.71 -0.71
CA HIS A 22 -0.62 5.48 -1.76
C HIS A 22 -0.81 6.99 -1.59
N LEU A 23 -2.03 7.45 -1.28
CA LEU A 23 -2.30 8.87 -1.04
C LEU A 23 -1.55 9.41 0.17
N ILE A 24 -1.38 8.61 1.22
CA ILE A 24 -0.55 8.96 2.37
C ILE A 24 0.91 9.14 1.92
N LEU A 25 1.42 8.24 1.08
CA LEU A 25 2.78 8.34 0.55
C LEU A 25 2.97 9.62 -0.27
N LEU A 26 2.00 9.96 -1.13
CA LEU A 26 1.97 11.20 -1.92
C LEU A 26 1.95 12.44 -1.01
N LYS A 27 1.11 12.44 0.03
CA LYS A 27 1.07 13.52 1.02
C LYS A 27 2.39 13.65 1.76
N TRP A 28 3.02 12.53 2.09
CA TRP A 28 4.29 12.49 2.80
C TRP A 28 5.44 13.00 1.94
N MET A 29 5.41 12.70 0.64
CA MET A 29 6.33 13.25 -0.36
C MET A 29 6.16 14.77 -0.50
N HIS A 30 4.91 15.26 -0.58
CA HIS A 30 4.61 16.69 -0.69
C HIS A 30 5.04 17.46 0.57
N TYR A 31 4.84 16.86 1.75
CA TYR A 31 5.27 17.42 3.02
C TYR A 31 6.80 17.47 3.12
N ALA A 32 7.47 16.36 2.79
CA ALA A 32 8.92 16.31 2.70
C ALA A 32 9.43 17.40 1.75
N LEU A 33 8.85 17.54 0.56
CA LEU A 33 9.28 18.54 -0.42
C LEU A 33 9.05 19.99 0.05
N THR A 34 7.96 20.25 0.78
CA THR A 34 7.66 21.58 1.35
C THR A 34 8.65 21.95 2.46
N GLU A 35 9.06 20.98 3.30
CA GLU A 35 10.05 21.21 4.36
C GLU A 35 11.51 21.08 3.90
N THR A 36 11.77 20.42 2.76
CA THR A 36 13.15 20.22 2.23
C THR A 36 13.85 21.53 1.89
N GLY A 37 13.13 22.63 1.64
CA GLY A 37 13.73 23.94 1.48
C GLY A 37 14.37 24.52 2.75
N GLN A 38 14.10 23.92 3.92
CA GLN A 38 14.58 24.36 5.24
C GLN A 38 15.38 23.28 6.00
N GLN A 39 15.41 22.02 5.53
CA GLN A 39 15.94 20.87 6.27
C GLN A 39 17.21 20.30 5.65
N THR A 40 18.12 19.79 6.51
CA THR A 40 19.40 19.17 6.13
C THR A 40 19.24 17.96 5.21
N THR A 41 20.12 17.82 4.21
CA THR A 41 20.14 16.73 3.20
C THR A 41 20.01 15.32 3.80
N GLY A 42 20.55 15.09 5.01
CA GLY A 42 20.44 13.81 5.73
C GLY A 42 19.00 13.40 6.09
N ILE A 43 18.15 14.36 6.49
CA ILE A 43 16.73 14.12 6.79
C ILE A 43 15.96 13.73 5.52
N VAL A 44 16.29 14.39 4.40
CA VAL A 44 15.67 14.13 3.10
C VAL A 44 15.99 12.72 2.61
N LEU A 45 17.24 12.29 2.78
CA LEU A 45 17.70 10.96 2.39
C LEU A 45 17.04 9.86 3.24
N ALA A 46 16.85 10.11 4.54
CA ALA A 46 16.11 9.22 5.43
C ALA A 46 14.61 9.13 5.04
N HIS A 47 13.97 10.25 4.70
CA HIS A 47 12.60 10.26 4.18
C HIS A 47 12.48 9.49 2.86
N PHE A 48 13.45 9.64 1.96
CA PHE A 48 13.48 8.92 0.67
C PHE A 48 13.64 7.41 0.86
N ALA A 49 14.53 6.99 1.75
CA ALA A 49 14.69 5.59 2.12
C ALA A 49 13.44 5.01 2.79
N GLY A 50 12.78 5.79 3.67
CA GLY A 50 11.51 5.42 4.28
C GLY A 50 10.40 5.23 3.24
N MET A 51 10.29 6.13 2.26
CA MET A 51 9.31 6.03 1.18
C MET A 51 9.56 4.83 0.26
N SER A 52 10.82 4.50 -0.06
CA SER A 52 11.15 3.35 -0.90
C SER A 52 10.88 2.02 -0.20
N VAL A 53 11.23 1.90 1.08
CA VAL A 53 10.95 0.72 1.91
C VAL A 53 9.45 0.53 2.09
N TYR A 54 8.70 1.60 2.34
CA TYR A 54 7.25 1.54 2.49
C TYR A 54 6.59 1.07 1.19
N GLY A 55 6.99 1.62 0.04
CA GLY A 55 6.52 1.16 -1.27
C GLY A 55 6.81 -0.33 -1.53
N ALA A 56 8.02 -0.80 -1.21
CA ALA A 56 8.40 -2.20 -1.36
C ALA A 56 7.59 -3.15 -0.45
N LEU A 57 7.35 -2.75 0.80
CA LEU A 57 6.54 -3.51 1.75
C LEU A 57 5.07 -3.57 1.32
N LEU A 58 4.53 -2.49 0.75
CA LEU A 58 3.17 -2.47 0.19
C LEU A 58 2.99 -3.47 -0.94
N ILE A 59 3.92 -3.50 -1.89
CA ILE A 59 3.87 -4.43 -3.03
C ILE A 59 4.04 -5.86 -2.55
N ARG A 60 5.02 -6.12 -1.67
CA ARG A 60 5.26 -7.45 -1.11
C ARG A 60 4.10 -7.94 -0.24
N GLY A 61 3.50 -7.04 0.55
CA GLY A 61 2.30 -7.31 1.34
C GLY A 61 1.12 -7.68 0.46
N CYS A 62 0.87 -6.93 -0.62
CA CYS A 62 -0.19 -7.27 -1.58
C CYS A 62 0.05 -8.64 -2.23
N ALA A 63 1.27 -8.93 -2.66
CA ALA A 63 1.61 -10.20 -3.30
C ALA A 63 1.48 -11.39 -2.34
N ALA A 64 1.98 -11.27 -1.10
CA ALA A 64 1.88 -12.31 -0.09
C ALA A 64 0.44 -12.56 0.36
N TRP A 65 -0.36 -11.50 0.47
CA TRP A 65 -1.75 -11.60 0.89
C TRP A 65 -2.66 -12.12 -0.23
N ALA A 66 -2.40 -11.74 -1.48
CA ALA A 66 -3.04 -12.33 -2.66
C ALA A 66 -2.74 -13.83 -2.76
N LYS A 67 -1.47 -14.23 -2.54
CA LYS A 67 -1.08 -15.64 -2.50
C LYS A 67 -1.80 -16.41 -1.37
N TYR A 68 -1.82 -15.86 -0.16
CA TYR A 68 -2.51 -16.46 0.99
C TYR A 68 -4.02 -16.64 0.75
N HIS A 69 -4.67 -15.69 0.08
CA HIS A 69 -6.09 -15.82 -0.27
C HIS A 69 -6.30 -16.84 -1.39
N TYR A 70 -5.42 -16.87 -2.40
CA TYR A 70 -5.47 -17.85 -3.49
C TYR A 70 -5.32 -19.28 -2.96
N GLU A 71 -4.45 -19.51 -1.97
CA GLU A 71 -4.27 -20.80 -1.29
C GLU A 71 -5.49 -21.21 -0.45
N LYS A 72 -6.25 -20.23 0.06
CA LYS A 72 -7.45 -20.45 0.87
C LYS A 72 -8.70 -20.74 0.03
N ASP A 73 -8.70 -20.31 -1.24
CA ASP A 73 -9.71 -20.61 -2.26
C ASP A 73 -9.45 -21.93 -3.01
N ILE A 74 -8.31 -22.61 -2.77
CA ILE A 74 -8.08 -23.96 -3.32
C ILE A 74 -8.93 -24.94 -2.49
N PRO A 75 -10.00 -25.55 -3.05
CA PRO A 75 -10.69 -26.62 -2.36
C PRO A 75 -9.69 -27.75 -2.14
N SER A 76 -9.44 -28.08 -0.88
CA SER A 76 -8.74 -29.30 -0.48
C SER A 76 -9.41 -30.49 -1.18
N THR A 77 -8.80 -30.96 -2.26
CA THR A 77 -9.10 -32.25 -2.89
C THR A 77 -8.21 -33.30 -2.27
#